data_AF-A0A3D4HJG7-F1
#
_entry.id   AF-A0A3D4HJG7-F1
#
_cell.length_a   1.000
_cell.length_b   1.000
_cell.length_c   1.000
_cell.angle_alpha   90.00
_cell.angle_beta   90.00
_cell.angle_gamma   90.00
#
_symmetry.space_group_name_H-M   'P 1'
#
loop_
_entity.id
_entity.type
_entity.pdbx_description
1 polymer ?
#
loop_
_entity_poly.entity_id
_entity_poly.type
_entity_poly.pdbx_seq_one_letter_code
_entity_poly.pdbx_strand_id
1 'polypeptide(L)'
;MKLIVFLLLILTFLSVGHAYTFTSSEGAKFDGIVLRVQSDSVTVKRTSDNKEFTLKKSRFSADDQKYFEVWEREISNVPKGRRLKEIITDKYLGQE
;
A
#
# COMPACT_ATOMS: atom_id res chain seq x y z
N MET A 1 16.73 -13.80 -33.06
CA MET A 1 15.62 -13.03 -32.46
C MET A 1 14.88 -13.83 -31.37
N LYS A 2 15.58 -14.31 -30.34
CA LYS A 2 14.97 -15.06 -29.20
C LYS A 2 15.26 -14.41 -27.83
N LEU A 3 16.17 -13.42 -27.77
CA LEU A 3 16.54 -12.73 -26.52
C LEU A 3 15.57 -11.62 -26.10
N ILE A 4 14.88 -10.99 -27.06
CA ILE A 4 14.00 -9.83 -26.81
C ILE A 4 12.72 -10.24 -26.05
N VAL A 5 12.25 -11.48 -26.25
CA VAL A 5 11.04 -11.98 -25.58
C VAL A 5 11.27 -12.22 -24.08
N PHE A 6 12.49 -12.58 -23.67
CA PHE A 6 12.82 -12.77 -22.25
C PHE A 6 12.90 -11.44 -21.49
N LEU A 7 13.33 -10.36 -22.15
CA LEU A 7 13.45 -9.05 -21.51
C LEU A 7 12.08 -8.42 -21.17
N LEU A 8 11.07 -8.68 -22.00
CA LEU A 8 9.70 -8.19 -21.78
C LEU A 8 8.97 -8.91 -20.64
N LEU A 9 9.35 -10.15 -20.31
CA LEU A 9 8.73 -10.93 -19.23
C LEU A 9 9.16 -10.46 -17.83
N ILE A 10 10.30 -9.78 -17.72
CA ILE A 10 10.87 -9.34 -16.44
C ILE A 10 10.32 -7.96 -16.01
N LEU A 11 9.91 -7.11 -16.97
CA LEU A 11 9.42 -5.76 -16.65
C LEU A 11 8.02 -5.72 -16.01
N THR A 12 7.25 -6.82 -16.01
CA THR A 12 5.92 -6.84 -15.41
C THR A 12 5.93 -7.07 -13.89
N PHE A 13 7.07 -7.38 -13.28
CA PHE A 13 7.15 -7.68 -11.83
C PHE A 13 7.40 -6.47 -10.92
N LEU A 14 7.66 -5.27 -11.47
CA LEU A 14 8.15 -4.12 -10.69
C LEU A 14 7.07 -3.16 -10.16
N SER A 15 5.80 -3.57 -10.07
CA SER A 15 4.74 -2.72 -9.48
C SER A 15 4.11 -3.32 -8.23
N VAL A 16 4.92 -3.94 -7.37
CA VAL A 16 4.49 -4.24 -6.00
C VAL A 16 4.80 -3.01 -5.15
N GLY A 17 3.84 -2.08 -5.06
CA GLY A 17 3.86 -1.10 -3.98
C GLY A 17 4.09 -1.85 -2.67
N HIS A 18 5.02 -1.37 -1.83
CA HIS A 18 5.49 -2.12 -0.67
C HIS A 18 4.31 -2.60 0.18
N ALA A 19 4.08 -3.91 0.14
CA ALA A 19 3.03 -4.54 0.89
C ALA A 19 3.38 -4.49 2.37
N TYR A 20 2.42 -4.08 3.19
CA TYR A 20 2.49 -4.10 4.63
C TYR A 20 1.68 -5.31 5.15
N THR A 21 2.24 -6.04 6.10
CA THR A 21 1.54 -7.14 6.77
C THR A 21 0.62 -6.57 7.85
N PHE A 22 -0.67 -6.47 7.54
CA PHE A 22 -1.68 -6.09 8.51
C PHE A 22 -2.00 -7.22 9.47
N THR A 23 -2.31 -6.85 10.71
CA THR A 23 -2.78 -7.75 11.75
C THR A 23 -4.19 -7.35 12.16
N SER A 24 -5.13 -8.28 12.12
CA SER A 24 -6.48 -8.06 12.62
C SER A 24 -6.50 -7.96 14.15
N SER A 25 -7.59 -7.41 14.70
CA SER A 25 -7.83 -7.37 16.14
C SER A 25 -7.85 -8.76 16.80
N GLU A 26 -8.08 -9.81 16.01
CA GLU A 26 -8.12 -11.21 16.42
C GLU A 26 -6.78 -11.94 16.15
N GLY A 27 -5.75 -11.23 15.65
CA GLY A 27 -4.40 -11.76 15.43
C GLY A 27 -4.16 -12.40 14.06
N ALA A 28 -5.19 -12.60 13.23
CA ALA A 28 -5.01 -13.05 11.85
C ALA A 28 -4.27 -12.00 11.02
N LYS A 29 -3.38 -12.43 10.13
CA LYS A 29 -2.50 -11.55 9.35
C LYS A 29 -2.74 -11.66 7.85
N PHE A 30 -2.55 -10.56 7.13
CA PHE A 30 -2.55 -10.56 5.67
C PHE A 30 -1.70 -9.42 5.09
N ASP A 31 -1.13 -9.63 3.93
CA ASP A 31 -0.36 -8.60 3.24
C ASP A 31 -1.25 -7.73 2.35
N GLY A 32 -1.04 -6.41 2.40
CA GLY A 32 -1.81 -5.47 1.59
C GLY A 32 -1.15 -4.11 1.44
N ILE A 33 -1.81 -3.25 0.67
CA ILE A 33 -1.39 -1.87 0.43
C ILE A 33 -2.52 -0.96 0.89
N VAL A 34 -2.21 0.08 1.68
CA VAL A 34 -3.19 1.12 2.03
C VAL A 34 -3.45 2.00 0.81
N LEU A 35 -4.72 2.07 0.40
CA LEU A 35 -5.16 2.93 -0.71
C LEU A 35 -5.74 4.25 -0.21
N ARG A 36 -6.47 4.20 0.90
CA ARG A 36 -7.15 5.36 1.49
C ARG A 36 -7.34 5.15 2.99
N VAL A 37 -7.06 6.18 3.77
CA VAL A 37 -7.48 6.29 5.18
C VAL A 37 -8.56 7.37 5.27
N GLN A 38 -9.63 7.07 6.00
CA GLN A 38 -10.69 7.98 6.39
C GLN A 38 -10.76 8.00 7.92
N SER A 39 -11.64 8.82 8.50
CA SER A 39 -11.71 9.01 9.95
C SER A 39 -11.79 7.70 10.74
N ASP A 40 -12.71 6.78 10.37
CA ASP A 40 -12.96 5.52 11.09
C ASP A 40 -12.58 4.24 10.32
N SER A 41 -12.19 4.39 9.05
CA SER A 41 -12.05 3.28 8.11
C SER A 41 -10.83 3.41 7.23
N VAL A 42 -10.38 2.28 6.72
CA VAL A 42 -9.24 2.16 5.81
C VAL A 42 -9.64 1.28 4.63
N THR A 43 -9.32 1.74 3.43
CA THR A 43 -9.41 0.96 2.21
C THR A 43 -8.03 0.38 1.92
N VAL A 44 -7.95 -0.94 1.87
CA VAL A 44 -6.73 -1.68 1.55
C VAL A 44 -6.94 -2.57 0.35
N LYS A 45 -5.86 -2.81 -0.39
CA LYS A 45 -5.79 -3.82 -1.44
C LYS A 45 -4.96 -4.99 -0.94
N ARG A 46 -5.57 -6.16 -0.83
CA ARG A 46 -4.85 -7.39 -0.46
C ARG A 46 -4.00 -7.87 -1.61
N THR A 47 -2.76 -8.24 -1.33
CA THR A 47 -1.79 -8.61 -2.38
C THR A 47 -2.06 -9.98 -2.99
N SER A 48 -2.59 -10.93 -2.22
CA SER A 48 -2.80 -12.30 -2.67
C SER A 48 -3.83 -12.44 -3.78
N ASP A 49 -4.88 -11.61 -3.77
CA ASP A 49 -6.00 -11.68 -4.72
C ASP A 49 -6.33 -10.35 -5.39
N ASN A 50 -5.52 -9.31 -5.14
CA ASN A 50 -5.73 -7.94 -5.60
C ASN A 50 -7.10 -7.34 -5.23
N LYS A 51 -7.85 -7.95 -4.29
CA LYS A 51 -9.16 -7.44 -3.90
C LYS A 51 -9.01 -6.22 -3.00
N GLU A 52 -9.85 -5.23 -3.27
CA GLU A 52 -9.99 -4.04 -2.46
C GLU A 52 -11.14 -4.22 -1.48
N PHE A 53 -10.91 -3.82 -0.23
CA PHE A 53 -11.95 -3.80 0.78
C PHE A 53 -11.75 -2.63 1.73
N THR A 54 -12.86 -2.13 2.25
CA THR A 54 -12.88 -1.09 3.28
C THR A 54 -13.27 -1.71 4.59
N LEU A 55 -12.41 -1.54 5.60
CA LEU A 55 -12.60 -2.08 6.94
C LEU A 55 -12.54 -0.95 7.96
N LYS A 56 -13.25 -1.12 9.07
CA LYS A 56 -13.10 -0.22 10.22
C LYS A 56 -11.68 -0.35 10.78
N LYS A 57 -11.06 0.77 11.17
CA LYS A 57 -9.74 0.80 11.83
C LYS A 57 -9.69 -0.12 13.04
N SER A 58 -10.79 -0.24 13.78
CA SER A 58 -10.92 -1.12 14.95
C SER A 58 -10.80 -2.62 14.65
N ARG A 59 -10.89 -3.05 13.38
CA ARG A 59 -10.66 -4.44 12.96
C ARG A 59 -9.17 -4.77 12.84
N PHE A 60 -8.29 -3.78 12.95
CA PHE A 60 -6.84 -3.94 12.90
C PHE A 60 -6.23 -3.84 14.30
N SER A 61 -4.99 -4.29 14.42
CA SER A 61 -4.19 -4.19 15.63
C SER A 61 -4.03 -2.72 16.06
N ALA A 62 -3.69 -2.50 17.34
CA ALA A 62 -3.43 -1.15 17.83
C ALA A 62 -2.25 -0.48 17.11
N ASP A 63 -1.26 -1.25 16.67
CA ASP A 63 -0.08 -0.72 15.96
C ASP A 63 -0.42 -0.35 14.51
N ASP A 64 -1.24 -1.16 13.85
CA ASP A 64 -1.78 -0.84 12.51
C ASP A 64 -2.67 0.42 12.57
N GLN A 65 -3.45 0.58 13.64
CA GLN A 65 -4.26 1.78 13.86
C GLN A 65 -3.39 3.04 13.94
N LYS A 66 -2.29 3.01 14.70
CA LYS A 66 -1.29 4.09 14.75
C LYS A 66 -0.65 4.33 13.39
N TYR A 67 -0.34 3.27 12.65
CA TYR A 67 0.21 3.37 11.30
C TYR A 67 -0.73 4.17 10.38
N PHE A 68 -2.05 3.95 10.45
CA PHE A 68 -3.03 4.72 9.66
C PHE A 68 -3.07 6.20 10.02
N GLU A 69 -2.89 6.56 11.30
CA GLU A 69 -2.85 7.97 11.74
C GLU A 69 -1.62 8.70 11.18
N VAL A 70 -0.46 8.01 11.15
CA VAL A 70 0.75 8.54 10.53
C VAL A 70 0.57 8.66 9.02
N TRP A 71 0.02 7.63 8.38
CA TRP A 71 -0.28 7.63 6.94
C TRP A 71 -1.17 8.82 6.57
N GLU A 72 -2.29 9.01 7.29
CA GLU A 72 -3.23 10.11 7.05
C GLU A 72 -2.57 11.49 7.16
N ARG A 73 -1.64 11.67 8.12
CA ARG A 73 -0.86 12.89 8.28
C ARG A 73 0.10 13.14 7.11
N GLU A 74 0.86 12.13 6.73
CA GLU A 74 1.85 12.24 5.64
C GLU A 74 1.18 12.53 4.29
N ILE A 75 -0.03 12.00 4.08
CA ILE A 75 -0.80 12.17 2.85
C ILE A 75 -1.66 13.42 2.83
N SER A 76 -2.06 13.93 3.98
CA SER A 76 -2.69 15.25 4.03
C SER A 76 -1.72 16.36 3.58
N ASN A 77 -0.41 16.11 3.67
CA ASN A 77 0.65 16.99 3.17
C ASN A 77 0.99 16.78 1.69
N VAL A 78 0.29 15.87 1.01
CA VAL A 78 0.43 15.60 -0.42
C VAL A 78 -0.53 16.48 -1.22
N PRO A 79 -0.07 17.25 -2.22
CA PRO A 79 -0.96 17.99 -3.11
C PRO A 79 -1.99 17.06 -3.76
N LYS A 80 -3.29 17.37 -3.60
CA LYS A 80 -4.40 16.66 -4.25
C LYS A 80 -4.17 16.64 -5.77
N GLY A 81 -3.69 15.53 -6.30
CA GLY A 81 -3.41 15.38 -7.72
C GLY A 81 -2.22 14.48 -8.05
N ARG A 82 -1.23 14.34 -7.15
CA ARG A 82 -0.18 13.32 -7.29
C ARG A 82 -0.66 11.98 -6.76
N ARG A 83 -0.44 10.89 -7.49
CA ARG A 83 -0.74 9.56 -6.95
C ARG A 83 0.23 9.31 -5.81
N LEU A 84 -0.29 8.86 -4.68
CA LEU A 84 0.47 8.53 -3.48
C LEU A 84 1.72 7.68 -3.72
N LYS A 85 1.61 6.74 -4.67
CA LYS A 85 2.72 5.93 -5.18
C LYS A 85 3.90 6.78 -5.65
N GLU A 86 3.63 7.87 -6.38
CA GLU A 86 4.66 8.74 -6.95
C GLU A 86 5.39 9.49 -5.85
N ILE A 87 4.74 9.83 -4.74
CA ILE A 87 5.37 10.62 -3.68
C ILE A 87 6.20 9.75 -2.76
N ILE A 88 5.72 8.55 -2.44
CA ILE A 88 6.49 7.58 -1.66
C ILE A 88 7.70 7.11 -2.48
N THR A 89 7.52 6.86 -3.79
CA THR A 89 8.63 6.54 -4.69
C THR A 89 9.64 7.69 -4.77
N ASP A 90 9.21 8.93 -4.98
CA ASP A 90 10.08 10.10 -5.13
C ASP A 90 10.83 10.46 -3.82
N LYS A 91 10.17 10.35 -2.65
CA LYS A 91 10.80 10.69 -1.36
C LYS A 91 11.70 9.60 -0.77
N TYR A 92 11.42 8.33 -1.02
CA TYR A 92 12.08 7.22 -0.31
C TYR A 92 12.76 6.20 -1.23
N LEU A 93 12.51 6.24 -2.53
CA LEU A 93 13.08 5.31 -3.52
C LEU A 93 13.74 6.02 -4.72
N GLY A 94 13.64 7.35 -4.81
CA GLY A 94 14.27 8.18 -5.86
C GLY A 94 15.71 8.58 -5.55
N GLN A 95 16.45 7.72 -4.87
CA GLN A 95 17.89 7.86 -4.65
C GLN A 95 18.61 6.73 -5.40
N GLU A 96 18.54 6.78 -6.73
CA GLU A 96 19.52 6.12 -7.61
C GLU A 96 20.06 7.15 -8.60
#